data_AF-A0ABD7PD29-F1
#
_entry.id   AF-A0ABD7PD29-F1
#
_cell.length_a   1.000
_cell.length_b   1.000
_cell.length_c   1.000
_cell.angle_alpha   90.00
_cell.angle_beta   90.00
_cell.angle_gamma   90.00
#
_symmetry.space_group_name_H-M   'P 1'
#
loop_
_entity.id
_entity.type
_entity.pdbx_description
1 polymer ?
#
loop_
_entity_poly.entity_id
_entity_poly.type
_entity_poly.pdbx_seq_one_letter_code
_entity_poly.pdbx_strand_id
1 'polypeptide(L)'
;MVEEGIWRERRRKFARIYQRRMRRPSYGELIQIDGSPHDWFEGRGPKCTLIVFIDDATSALMALRFAPAETTRAYMETLRGYLNDHGVPLALYSDRHSIFRVNNPEREGELTQFTRAIKTLGIEPIHANSPQAKGRVERANQTLQDRLVKEMRLQGISDIETANAWLPTFIEAYNNRFATPPRIADNAHLDVHHSEEELGYIFSLQAKRVLSKNLTFQYKSSAFQIRSEGRGYRLRHSVVTVCESFNGEIKVLYDGKALGWEKYVDGPEPIPLDDEKSVHERVDNARFDLRSKFYVKPKADHPWLTRRTQSNQQVKPPKLPRKKADPDKMD
;
A
#
# COMPACT_ATOMS: atom_id res chain seq x y z
N MET A 1 3.80 -42.77 -30.82
CA MET A 1 3.41 -41.89 -29.69
C MET A 1 2.57 -40.68 -30.09
N VAL A 2 2.98 -39.84 -31.05
CA VAL A 2 2.17 -38.70 -31.54
C VAL A 2 1.14 -39.16 -32.60
N GLU A 3 1.53 -40.00 -33.54
CA GLU A 3 0.62 -40.59 -34.56
C GLU A 3 -0.42 -41.55 -33.98
N GLU A 4 -0.08 -42.28 -32.92
CA GLU A 4 -1.01 -43.20 -32.24
C GLU A 4 -1.96 -42.50 -31.24
N GLY A 5 -1.95 -41.17 -31.18
CA GLY A 5 -2.87 -40.39 -30.32
C GLY A 5 -2.60 -40.46 -28.81
N ILE A 6 -1.53 -41.14 -28.38
CA ILE A 6 -1.15 -41.33 -26.97
C ILE A 6 -0.55 -40.06 -26.35
N TRP A 7 0.04 -39.17 -27.16
CA TRP A 7 0.55 -37.87 -26.70
C TRP A 7 0.03 -36.73 -27.59
N ARG A 8 -0.80 -35.85 -27.02
CA ARG A 8 -1.27 -34.62 -27.67
C ARG A 8 -0.25 -33.51 -27.44
N GLU A 9 0.39 -33.04 -28.49
CA GLU A 9 1.27 -31.87 -28.42
C GLU A 9 0.46 -30.67 -27.90
N ARG A 10 0.83 -30.15 -26.73
CA ARG A 10 0.21 -28.92 -26.21
C ARG A 10 0.51 -27.82 -27.21
N ARG A 11 -0.52 -27.35 -27.92
CA ARG A 11 -0.48 -26.17 -28.79
C ARG A 11 0.33 -25.09 -28.08
N ARG A 12 1.56 -24.81 -28.55
CA ARG A 12 2.36 -23.70 -28.04
C ARG A 12 1.50 -22.47 -28.21
N LYS A 13 1.09 -21.85 -27.09
CA LYS A 13 0.35 -20.58 -27.15
C LYS A 13 1.22 -19.63 -27.96
N PHE A 14 0.70 -19.15 -29.10
CA PHE A 14 1.35 -18.06 -29.82
C PHE A 14 1.57 -16.94 -28.82
N ALA A 15 2.83 -16.56 -28.61
CA ALA A 15 3.15 -15.40 -27.80
C ALA A 15 2.53 -14.21 -28.51
N ARG A 16 1.43 -13.66 -27.96
CA ARG A 16 0.89 -12.39 -28.44
C ARG A 16 1.98 -11.35 -28.24
N ILE A 17 2.54 -10.85 -29.34
CA ILE A 17 3.50 -9.76 -29.33
C ILE A 17 2.71 -8.49 -29.00
N TYR A 18 2.69 -8.12 -27.73
CA TYR A 18 2.08 -6.87 -27.30
C TYR A 18 3.08 -5.74 -27.57
N GLN A 19 2.64 -4.72 -28.30
CA GLN A 19 3.46 -3.53 -28.56
C GLN A 19 3.74 -2.82 -27.24
N ARG A 20 5.00 -2.43 -27.02
CA ARG A 20 5.39 -1.66 -25.84
C ARG A 20 4.75 -0.28 -25.92
N ARG A 21 4.14 0.17 -24.82
CA ARG A 21 3.69 1.55 -24.69
C ARG A 21 4.90 2.49 -24.78
N MET A 22 4.79 3.53 -25.61
CA MET A 22 5.78 4.61 -25.60
C MET A 22 5.77 5.34 -24.25
N ARG A 23 6.91 5.97 -23.96
CA ARG A 23 7.05 6.85 -22.81
C ARG A 23 6.23 8.12 -23.01
N ARG A 24 5.79 8.74 -21.92
CA ARG A 24 5.31 10.11 -21.94
C ARG A 24 6.44 11.06 -22.38
N PRO A 25 6.12 12.15 -23.10
CA PRO A 25 7.12 13.08 -23.59
C PRO A 25 7.88 13.82 -22.50
N SER A 26 7.18 14.27 -21.45
CA SER A 26 7.70 15.26 -20.50
C SER A 26 7.74 14.70 -19.07
N TYR A 27 8.67 15.23 -18.27
CA TYR A 27 8.84 14.90 -16.86
C TYR A 27 7.61 15.33 -16.06
N GLY A 28 7.09 14.47 -15.18
CA GLY A 28 5.94 14.81 -14.31
C GLY A 28 4.55 14.57 -14.92
N GLU A 29 4.46 14.18 -16.20
CA GLU A 29 3.16 13.88 -16.82
C GLU A 29 2.53 12.59 -16.29
N LEU A 30 3.36 11.59 -15.99
CA LEU A 30 2.87 10.30 -15.51
C LEU A 30 3.89 9.65 -14.59
N ILE A 31 3.47 9.42 -13.36
CA ILE A 31 4.28 8.72 -12.36
C ILE A 31 3.71 7.33 -12.15
N GLN A 32 4.52 6.31 -12.38
CA GLN A 32 4.16 4.93 -12.07
C GLN A 32 4.42 4.68 -10.59
N ILE A 33 3.40 4.16 -9.90
CA ILE A 33 3.48 3.82 -8.48
C ILE A 33 3.31 2.32 -8.26
N ASP A 34 4.11 1.78 -7.33
CA ASP A 34 4.04 0.38 -6.96
C ASP A 34 4.55 0.11 -5.54
N GLY A 35 4.07 -0.99 -4.97
CA GLY A 35 4.56 -1.53 -3.71
C GLY A 35 5.37 -2.78 -3.98
N SER A 36 6.56 -2.86 -3.38
CA SER A 36 7.50 -3.96 -3.58
C SER A 36 7.84 -4.61 -2.22
N PRO A 37 7.03 -5.58 -1.76
CA PRO A 37 7.36 -6.38 -0.58
C PRO A 37 8.59 -7.26 -0.85
N HIS A 38 9.62 -7.15 -0.02
CA HIS A 38 10.86 -7.90 -0.20
C HIS A 38 11.63 -8.03 1.12
N ASP A 39 12.61 -8.94 1.16
CA ASP A 39 13.60 -9.01 2.24
C ASP A 39 14.71 -7.99 1.99
N TRP A 40 14.34 -6.71 2.07
CA TRP A 40 15.20 -5.59 1.70
C TRP A 40 16.49 -5.49 2.51
N PHE A 41 16.48 -6.03 3.74
CA PHE A 41 17.65 -6.04 4.62
C PHE A 41 18.42 -7.37 4.58
N GLU A 42 18.07 -8.32 3.72
CA GLU A 42 18.71 -9.65 3.62
C GLU A 42 18.78 -10.36 4.99
N GLY A 43 17.71 -10.27 5.79
CA GLY A 43 17.66 -10.84 7.14
C GLY A 43 18.42 -10.07 8.22
N ARG A 44 19.04 -8.92 7.91
CA ARG A 44 19.60 -8.00 8.93
C ARG A 44 18.50 -7.25 9.70
N GLY A 45 17.30 -7.18 9.12
CA GLY A 45 16.12 -6.52 9.67
C GLY A 45 14.83 -7.25 9.30
N PRO A 46 13.67 -6.81 9.82
CA PRO A 46 12.39 -7.38 9.45
C PRO A 46 12.08 -7.15 7.97
N LYS A 47 11.31 -8.06 7.37
CA LYS A 47 10.79 -7.84 6.01
C LYS A 47 9.89 -6.62 5.99
N CYS A 48 9.91 -5.92 4.86
CA CYS A 48 9.16 -4.69 4.69
C CYS A 48 8.77 -4.49 3.22
N THR A 49 8.02 -3.44 2.96
CA THR A 49 7.61 -3.02 1.62
C THR A 49 8.31 -1.71 1.25
N LEU A 50 8.83 -1.64 0.02
CA LEU A 50 9.26 -0.38 -0.58
C LEU A 50 8.13 0.18 -1.44
N ILE A 51 7.66 1.38 -1.13
CA ILE A 51 6.78 2.16 -2.00
C ILE A 51 7.65 2.92 -3.00
N VAL A 52 7.33 2.78 -4.28
CA VAL A 52 8.16 3.25 -5.40
C VAL A 52 7.35 4.18 -6.30
N PHE A 53 7.89 5.37 -6.57
CA PHE A 53 7.36 6.33 -7.53
C PHE A 53 8.40 6.55 -8.63
N ILE A 54 8.02 6.34 -9.89
CA ILE A 54 8.94 6.42 -11.03
C ILE A 54 8.32 7.28 -12.13
N ASP A 55 9.07 8.25 -12.62
CA ASP A 55 8.65 9.05 -13.76
C ASP A 55 8.71 8.24 -15.06
N ASP A 56 7.62 8.26 -15.81
CA ASP A 56 7.48 7.45 -17.02
C ASP A 56 8.41 7.89 -18.15
N ALA A 57 8.66 9.19 -18.28
CA ALA A 57 9.43 9.81 -19.35
C ALA A 57 10.93 9.53 -19.18
N THR A 58 11.43 9.75 -17.97
CA THR A 58 12.85 9.73 -17.62
C THR A 58 13.31 8.41 -17.03
N SER A 59 12.39 7.60 -16.48
CA SER A 59 12.69 6.44 -15.61
C SER A 59 13.42 6.81 -14.32
N ALA A 60 13.40 8.10 -13.92
CA ALA A 60 13.93 8.54 -12.65
C ALA A 60 13.10 8.02 -11.48
N LEU A 61 13.77 7.66 -10.38
CA LEU A 61 13.15 7.43 -9.09
C LEU A 61 12.76 8.79 -8.50
N MET A 62 11.48 8.98 -8.28
CA MET A 62 10.94 10.26 -7.85
C MET A 62 10.75 10.33 -6.34
N ALA A 63 10.29 9.22 -5.77
CA ALA A 63 10.18 9.03 -4.34
C ALA A 63 10.27 7.54 -4.03
N LEU A 64 10.95 7.24 -2.92
CA LEU A 64 11.02 5.90 -2.34
C LEU A 64 10.67 6.01 -0.86
N ARG A 65 10.00 4.99 -0.32
CA ARG A 65 9.75 4.89 1.13
C ARG A 65 9.64 3.44 1.56
N PHE A 66 10.45 3.04 2.52
CA PHE A 66 10.25 1.79 3.25
C PHE A 66 9.12 1.96 4.26
N ALA A 67 8.21 1.01 4.28
CA ALA A 67 7.13 0.88 5.24
C ALA A 67 7.02 -0.59 5.67
N PRO A 68 6.52 -0.88 6.88
CA PRO A 68 6.33 -2.27 7.32
C PRO A 68 5.49 -3.07 6.32
N ALA A 69 4.39 -2.48 5.87
CA ALA A 69 3.42 -3.09 4.95
C ALA A 69 3.02 -2.12 3.82
N GLU A 70 2.51 -2.69 2.72
CA GLU A 70 1.90 -1.92 1.64
C GLU A 70 0.50 -1.43 2.04
N THR A 71 0.42 -0.21 2.55
CA THR A 71 -0.84 0.36 3.08
C THR A 71 -1.19 1.69 2.42
N THR A 72 -2.44 2.12 2.56
CA THR A 72 -2.87 3.48 2.15
C THR A 72 -2.01 4.56 2.81
N ARG A 73 -1.66 4.38 4.09
CA ARG A 73 -0.78 5.28 4.84
C ARG A 73 0.57 5.44 4.15
N ALA A 74 1.19 4.32 3.79
CA ALA A 74 2.51 4.33 3.16
C ALA A 74 2.49 5.13 1.84
N TYR A 75 1.48 4.93 0.99
CA TYR A 75 1.34 5.72 -0.24
C TYR A 75 1.05 7.20 0.00
N MET A 76 0.21 7.55 0.98
CA MET A 76 -0.07 8.94 1.34
C MET A 76 1.17 9.66 1.86
N GLU A 77 1.95 9.02 2.74
CA GLU A 77 3.20 9.57 3.26
C GLU A 77 4.25 9.74 2.15
N THR A 78 4.40 8.75 1.25
CA THR A 78 5.31 8.87 0.11
C THR A 78 4.90 9.97 -0.85
N LEU A 79 3.59 10.06 -1.18
CA LEU A 79 3.08 11.13 -2.03
C LEU A 79 3.26 12.50 -1.38
N ARG A 80 3.12 12.61 -0.06
CA ARG A 80 3.36 13.88 0.63
C ARG A 80 4.81 14.37 0.46
N GLY A 81 5.79 13.47 0.63
CA GLY A 81 7.19 13.78 0.36
C GLY A 81 7.42 14.17 -1.10
N TYR A 82 6.86 13.39 -2.03
CA TYR A 82 6.91 13.67 -3.47
C TYR A 82 6.43 15.09 -3.80
N LEU A 83 5.29 15.52 -3.25
CA LEU A 83 4.72 16.84 -3.55
C LEU A 83 5.64 17.97 -3.07
N ASN A 84 6.31 17.80 -1.93
CA ASN A 84 7.25 18.79 -1.40
C ASN A 84 8.48 18.94 -2.30
N ASP A 85 8.96 17.82 -2.87
CA ASP A 85 10.19 17.80 -3.67
C ASP A 85 9.95 18.21 -5.14
N HIS A 86 8.81 17.86 -5.72
CA HIS A 86 8.57 17.96 -7.17
C HIS A 86 7.31 18.74 -7.57
N GLY A 87 6.37 18.96 -6.66
CA GLY A 87 5.04 19.47 -6.98
C GLY A 87 4.03 18.39 -7.37
N VAL A 88 2.89 18.80 -7.91
CA VAL A 88 1.75 17.93 -8.25
C VAL A 88 1.94 17.34 -9.66
N PRO A 89 2.03 16.01 -9.83
CA PRO A 89 2.11 15.40 -11.16
C PRO A 89 0.73 15.40 -11.83
N LEU A 90 0.70 15.31 -13.17
CA LEU A 90 -0.58 15.28 -13.90
C LEU A 90 -1.37 13.98 -13.64
N ALA A 91 -0.68 12.85 -13.54
CA ALA A 91 -1.32 11.55 -13.36
C ALA A 91 -0.46 10.55 -12.58
N LEU A 92 -1.13 9.67 -11.83
CA LEU A 92 -0.53 8.48 -11.22
C LEU A 92 -1.00 7.21 -11.94
N TYR A 93 -0.06 6.36 -12.30
CA TYR A 93 -0.33 5.05 -12.89
C TYR A 93 -0.11 3.93 -11.89
N SER A 94 -1.19 3.23 -11.54
CA SER A 94 -1.19 2.14 -10.57
C SER A 94 -1.84 0.87 -11.12
N ASP A 95 -1.64 -0.26 -10.43
CA ASP A 95 -2.44 -1.46 -10.71
C ASP A 95 -3.86 -1.32 -10.11
N ARG A 96 -4.80 -2.19 -10.49
CA ARG A 96 -6.17 -2.27 -9.93
C ARG A 96 -6.18 -2.89 -8.52
N HIS A 97 -5.21 -2.52 -7.70
CA HIS A 97 -5.13 -2.99 -6.32
C HIS A 97 -6.25 -2.38 -5.47
N SER A 98 -6.68 -3.07 -4.40
CA SER A 98 -7.77 -2.62 -3.51
C SER A 98 -7.49 -1.28 -2.82
N ILE A 99 -6.21 -0.88 -2.74
CA ILE A 99 -5.76 0.44 -2.26
C ILE A 99 -6.16 1.56 -3.24
N PHE A 100 -6.19 1.27 -4.53
CA PHE A 100 -6.44 2.23 -5.60
C PHE A 100 -7.87 2.17 -6.14
N ARG A 101 -8.54 1.03 -5.99
CA ARG A 101 -9.92 0.83 -6.44
C ARG A 101 -10.70 -0.04 -5.46
N VAL A 102 -11.95 0.32 -5.19
CA VAL A 102 -12.88 -0.56 -4.46
C VAL A 102 -13.28 -1.72 -5.37
N ASN A 103 -12.93 -2.94 -4.96
CA ASN A 103 -13.19 -4.18 -5.72
C ASN A 103 -14.57 -4.82 -5.41
N ASN A 104 -15.39 -4.18 -4.58
CA ASN A 104 -16.73 -4.66 -4.25
C ASN A 104 -17.77 -4.16 -5.29
N PRO A 105 -18.47 -5.06 -6.02
CA PRO A 105 -19.48 -4.68 -7.01
C PRO A 105 -20.62 -3.83 -6.46
N GLU A 106 -21.01 -4.03 -5.19
CA GLU A 106 -22.09 -3.25 -4.55
C GLU A 106 -21.66 -1.83 -4.17
N ARG A 107 -20.36 -1.56 -4.15
CA ARG A 107 -19.75 -0.26 -3.86
C ARG A 107 -18.96 0.26 -5.07
N GLU A 108 -19.30 -0.23 -6.26
CA GLU A 108 -18.67 0.17 -7.51
C GLU A 108 -18.97 1.66 -7.74
N GLY A 109 -17.93 2.50 -7.63
CA GLY A 109 -18.03 3.96 -7.69
C GLY A 109 -17.57 4.68 -6.41
N GLU A 110 -17.44 3.98 -5.29
CA GLU A 110 -16.80 4.55 -4.09
C GLU A 110 -15.28 4.71 -4.32
N LEU A 111 -14.76 5.88 -3.96
CA LEU A 111 -13.34 6.15 -4.04
C LEU A 111 -12.63 5.57 -2.80
N THR A 112 -11.47 4.94 -3.02
CA THR A 112 -10.59 4.60 -1.90
C THR A 112 -10.07 5.88 -1.23
N GLN A 113 -9.60 5.78 0.00
CA GLN A 113 -9.04 6.93 0.74
C GLN A 113 -7.89 7.59 -0.02
N PHE A 114 -7.04 6.78 -0.67
CA PHE A 114 -5.94 7.27 -1.52
C PHE A 114 -6.46 7.94 -2.79
N THR A 115 -7.36 7.27 -3.53
CA THR A 115 -7.91 7.83 -4.78
C THR A 115 -8.68 9.13 -4.54
N ARG A 116 -9.38 9.25 -3.40
CA ARG A 116 -9.98 10.50 -2.95
C ARG A 116 -8.90 11.58 -2.75
N ALA A 117 -7.81 11.28 -2.04
CA ALA A 117 -6.77 12.27 -1.78
C ALA A 117 -6.13 12.80 -3.07
N ILE A 118 -5.76 11.92 -3.99
CA ILE A 118 -5.11 12.33 -5.25
C ILE A 118 -6.06 13.09 -6.18
N LYS A 119 -7.36 12.74 -6.21
CA LYS A 119 -8.36 13.52 -6.95
C LYS A 119 -8.56 14.92 -6.35
N THR A 120 -8.53 15.06 -5.02
CA THR A 120 -8.60 16.38 -4.38
C THR A 120 -7.41 17.27 -4.76
N LEU A 121 -6.23 16.66 -4.95
CA LEU A 121 -5.01 17.34 -5.43
C LEU A 121 -5.04 17.63 -6.94
N GLY A 122 -6.08 17.21 -7.68
CA GLY A 122 -6.16 17.38 -9.13
C GLY A 122 -5.33 16.37 -9.94
N ILE A 123 -4.87 15.29 -9.32
CA ILE A 123 -4.05 14.26 -9.98
C ILE A 123 -4.96 13.19 -10.57
N GLU A 124 -4.77 12.88 -11.86
CA GLU A 124 -5.58 11.88 -12.56
C GLU A 124 -5.15 10.44 -12.21
N PRO A 125 -6.04 9.60 -11.63
CA PRO A 125 -5.73 8.21 -11.36
C PRO A 125 -5.92 7.33 -12.60
N ILE A 126 -4.84 6.72 -13.08
CA ILE A 126 -4.88 5.78 -14.19
C ILE A 126 -4.60 4.37 -13.66
N HIS A 127 -5.52 3.44 -13.90
CA HIS A 127 -5.35 2.04 -13.50
C HIS A 127 -5.04 1.14 -14.69
N ALA A 128 -4.07 0.26 -14.53
CA ALA A 128 -3.72 -0.73 -15.54
C ALA A 128 -4.91 -1.67 -15.82
N ASN A 129 -5.23 -1.89 -17.09
CA ASN A 129 -6.24 -2.88 -17.49
C ASN A 129 -5.67 -4.31 -17.57
N SER A 130 -4.33 -4.44 -17.57
CA SER A 130 -3.64 -5.73 -17.57
C SER A 130 -2.27 -5.63 -16.89
N PRO A 131 -1.79 -6.71 -16.24
CA PRO A 131 -0.46 -6.76 -15.64
C PRO A 131 0.67 -6.44 -16.64
N GLN A 132 0.49 -6.82 -17.92
CA GLN A 132 1.48 -6.63 -18.97
C GLN A 132 1.71 -5.15 -19.34
N ALA A 133 0.80 -4.25 -18.96
CA ALA A 133 0.96 -2.81 -19.18
C ALA A 133 1.91 -2.14 -18.15
N LYS A 134 2.41 -2.89 -17.15
CA LYS A 134 3.23 -2.39 -16.03
C LYS A 134 4.72 -2.74 -16.10
N GLY A 135 5.21 -3.32 -17.20
CA GLY A 135 6.57 -3.86 -17.30
C GLY A 135 7.74 -2.87 -17.16
N ARG A 136 7.52 -1.58 -16.86
CA ARG A 136 8.59 -0.62 -16.56
C ARG A 136 8.87 -0.55 -15.05
N VAL A 137 7.86 -0.25 -14.24
CA VAL A 137 8.02 -0.26 -12.78
C VAL A 137 8.37 -1.64 -12.25
N GLU A 138 7.88 -2.72 -12.87
CA GLU A 138 8.32 -4.08 -12.51
C GLU A 138 9.82 -4.30 -12.72
N ARG A 139 10.37 -3.83 -13.86
CA ARG A 139 11.82 -3.91 -14.13
C ARG A 139 12.62 -3.00 -13.19
N ALA A 140 12.10 -1.83 -12.87
CA ALA A 140 12.73 -0.96 -11.89
C ALA A 140 12.74 -1.62 -10.50
N ASN A 141 11.65 -2.26 -10.09
CA ASN A 141 11.55 -3.01 -8.84
C ASN A 141 12.57 -4.16 -8.80
N GLN A 142 12.73 -4.93 -9.89
CA GLN A 142 13.78 -5.96 -9.97
C GLN A 142 15.18 -5.34 -9.82
N THR A 143 15.43 -4.21 -10.47
CA THR A 143 16.72 -3.50 -10.36
C THR A 143 16.97 -3.02 -8.94
N LEU A 144 15.94 -2.48 -8.27
CA LEU A 144 16.01 -2.04 -6.88
C LEU A 144 16.26 -3.23 -5.96
N GLN A 145 15.48 -4.32 -6.09
CA GLN A 145 15.62 -5.54 -5.27
C GLN A 145 17.03 -6.15 -5.35
N ASP A 146 17.74 -6.00 -6.47
CA ASP A 146 19.14 -6.41 -6.54
C ASP A 146 20.10 -5.34 -5.99
N ARG A 147 19.98 -4.10 -6.47
CA ARG A 147 20.99 -3.06 -6.22
C ARG A 147 20.84 -2.37 -4.88
N LEU A 148 19.63 -1.90 -4.56
CA LEU A 148 19.36 -1.14 -3.34
C LEU A 148 19.71 -1.97 -2.10
N VAL A 149 19.40 -3.27 -2.16
CA VAL A 149 19.77 -4.24 -1.12
C VAL A 149 21.28 -4.28 -0.88
N LYS A 150 22.09 -4.38 -1.94
CA LYS A 150 23.56 -4.40 -1.86
C LYS A 150 24.13 -3.08 -1.36
N GLU A 151 23.59 -1.96 -1.82
CA GLU A 151 24.05 -0.63 -1.41
C GLU A 151 23.74 -0.40 0.09
N MET A 152 22.55 -0.78 0.57
CA MET A 152 22.24 -0.77 1.99
C MET A 152 23.13 -1.71 2.81
N ARG A 153 23.55 -2.85 2.25
CA ARG A 153 24.54 -3.73 2.90
C ARG A 153 25.90 -3.07 3.07
N LEU A 154 26.38 -2.36 2.06
CA LEU A 154 27.65 -1.62 2.14
C LEU A 154 27.59 -0.50 3.20
N GLN A 155 26.42 0.11 3.39
CA GLN A 155 26.19 1.14 4.41
C GLN A 155 25.84 0.57 5.80
N GLY A 156 25.71 -0.75 5.95
CA GLY A 156 25.34 -1.39 7.22
C GLY A 156 23.91 -1.13 7.68
N ILE A 157 23.01 -0.70 6.80
CA ILE A 157 21.63 -0.31 7.13
C ILE A 157 20.75 -1.55 7.34
N SER A 158 20.06 -1.64 8.47
CA SER A 158 19.26 -2.82 8.87
C SER A 158 17.84 -2.52 9.36
N ASP A 159 17.39 -1.26 9.32
CA ASP A 159 16.09 -0.83 9.81
C ASP A 159 15.44 0.20 8.87
N ILE A 160 14.12 0.34 8.98
CA ILE A 160 13.29 1.16 8.07
C ILE A 160 13.63 2.64 8.24
N GLU A 161 13.83 3.08 9.47
CA GLU A 161 14.08 4.47 9.84
C GLU A 161 15.38 4.96 9.22
N THR A 162 16.48 4.23 9.44
CA THR A 162 17.81 4.53 8.89
C THR A 162 17.80 4.42 7.36
N ALA A 163 17.11 3.41 6.81
CA ALA A 163 16.97 3.27 5.35
C ALA A 163 16.25 4.47 4.74
N ASN A 164 15.12 4.89 5.32
CA ASN A 164 14.36 6.05 4.85
C ASN A 164 15.17 7.35 4.93
N ALA A 165 15.99 7.53 5.95
CA ALA A 165 16.88 8.69 6.06
C ALA A 165 17.98 8.71 4.98
N TRP A 166 18.43 7.54 4.53
CA TRP A 166 19.48 7.39 3.51
C TRP A 166 18.95 7.36 2.06
N LEU A 167 17.67 7.06 1.84
CA LEU A 167 17.06 6.98 0.52
C LEU A 167 17.30 8.20 -0.40
N PRO A 168 17.27 9.46 0.07
CA PRO A 168 17.54 10.62 -0.79
C PRO A 168 18.90 10.53 -1.48
N THR A 169 19.95 10.17 -0.73
CA THR A 169 21.31 9.97 -1.26
C THR A 169 21.36 8.86 -2.31
N PHE A 170 20.64 7.76 -2.08
CA PHE A 170 20.55 6.67 -3.04
C PHE A 170 19.80 7.08 -4.32
N ILE A 171 18.67 7.79 -4.18
CA ILE A 171 17.86 8.27 -5.31
C ILE A 171 18.71 9.17 -6.21
N GLU A 172 19.44 10.12 -5.64
CA GLU A 172 20.34 11.00 -6.38
C GLU A 172 21.40 10.20 -7.16
N ALA A 173 22.13 9.31 -6.47
CA ALA A 173 23.15 8.48 -7.09
C ALA A 173 22.60 7.54 -8.18
N TYR A 174 21.38 7.01 -7.99
CA TYR A 174 20.70 6.17 -8.96
C TYR A 174 20.28 6.99 -10.19
N ASN A 175 19.62 8.12 -9.98
CA ASN A 175 19.11 8.96 -11.07
C ASN A 175 20.26 9.51 -11.93
N ASN A 176 21.37 9.91 -11.32
CA ASN A 176 22.57 10.34 -12.06
C ASN A 176 23.14 9.26 -13.00
N ARG A 177 22.88 7.97 -12.72
CA ARG A 177 23.38 6.85 -13.54
C ARG A 177 22.35 6.32 -14.53
N PHE A 178 21.06 6.33 -14.17
CA PHE A 178 20.02 5.58 -14.88
C PHE A 178 18.87 6.43 -15.41
N ALA A 179 18.68 7.66 -14.91
CA ALA A 179 17.69 8.55 -15.49
C ALA A 179 18.11 8.94 -16.89
N THR A 180 17.12 9.10 -17.76
CA THR A 180 17.32 9.50 -19.15
C THR A 180 16.60 10.81 -19.39
N PRO A 181 17.12 11.69 -20.26
CA PRO A 181 16.45 12.95 -20.56
C PRO A 181 15.04 12.67 -21.13
N PRO A 182 14.03 13.46 -20.73
CA PRO A 182 12.71 13.36 -21.32
C PRO A 182 12.76 13.75 -22.80
N ARG A 183 11.75 13.35 -23.58
CA ARG A 183 11.69 13.68 -25.01
C ARG A 183 11.50 15.17 -25.25
N ILE A 184 10.78 15.83 -24.33
CA ILE A 184 10.56 17.26 -24.29
C ILE A 184 11.10 17.75 -22.95
N ALA A 185 11.85 18.86 -22.96
CA ALA A 185 12.54 19.39 -21.78
C ALA A 185 11.60 20.04 -20.74
N ASP A 186 10.30 20.05 -21.00
CA ASP A 186 9.31 20.67 -20.13
C ASP A 186 9.10 19.87 -18.85
N ASN A 187 8.86 20.58 -17.75
CA ASN A 187 8.38 20.03 -16.50
C ASN A 187 6.87 20.19 -16.42
N ALA A 188 6.13 19.08 -16.38
CA ALA A 188 4.66 19.06 -16.34
C ALA A 188 4.08 19.08 -14.92
N HIS A 189 4.91 19.15 -13.87
CA HIS A 189 4.42 19.33 -12.51
C HIS A 189 3.73 20.67 -12.34
N LEU A 190 2.68 20.69 -11.53
CA LEU A 190 1.97 21.89 -11.11
C LEU A 190 2.40 22.28 -9.69
N ASP A 191 2.25 23.55 -9.36
CA ASP A 191 2.50 24.05 -8.01
C ASP A 191 1.50 23.46 -7.01
N VAL A 192 1.97 23.24 -5.78
CA VAL A 192 1.10 22.82 -4.68
C VAL A 192 0.38 24.06 -4.14
N HIS A 193 -0.89 24.23 -4.50
CA HIS A 193 -1.69 25.38 -4.06
C HIS A 193 -2.35 25.21 -2.69
N HIS A 194 -2.30 24.02 -2.10
CA HIS A 194 -2.89 23.74 -0.79
C HIS A 194 -1.96 24.14 0.34
N SER A 195 -2.51 24.72 1.40
CA SER A 195 -1.80 24.99 2.64
C SER A 195 -1.41 23.68 3.37
N GLU A 196 -0.42 23.77 4.26
CA GLU A 196 0.03 22.65 5.09
C GLU A 196 -1.12 21.99 5.88
N GLU A 197 -2.06 22.82 6.37
CA GLU A 197 -3.24 22.36 7.09
C GLU A 197 -4.20 21.58 6.16
N GLU A 198 -4.49 22.11 4.97
CA GLU A 198 -5.34 21.45 3.98
C GLU A 198 -4.73 20.14 3.50
N LEU A 199 -3.42 20.11 3.26
CA LEU A 199 -2.72 18.87 2.93
C LEU A 199 -2.82 17.87 4.08
N GLY A 200 -2.74 18.32 5.33
CA GLY A 200 -3.03 17.48 6.51
C GLY A 200 -4.42 16.84 6.45
N TYR A 201 -5.45 17.58 6.01
CA TYR A 201 -6.79 17.03 5.80
C TYR A 201 -6.86 16.08 4.61
N ILE A 202 -6.19 16.38 3.50
CA ILE A 202 -6.16 15.55 2.28
C ILE A 202 -5.52 14.19 2.58
N PHE A 203 -4.41 14.18 3.32
CA PHE A 203 -3.68 12.97 3.70
C PHE A 203 -4.20 12.30 4.99
N SER A 204 -5.40 12.67 5.45
CA SER A 204 -6.09 12.00 6.56
C SER A 204 -7.09 10.96 6.06
N LEU A 205 -7.46 9.99 6.90
CA LEU A 205 -8.61 9.12 6.66
C LEU A 205 -9.89 9.95 6.81
N GLN A 206 -10.73 9.99 5.78
CA GLN A 206 -11.98 10.75 5.82
C GLN A 206 -13.22 9.88 5.85
N ALA A 207 -14.17 10.28 6.69
CA ALA A 207 -15.48 9.64 6.76
C ALA A 207 -16.59 10.70 6.85
N LYS A 208 -17.57 10.61 5.95
CA LYS A 208 -18.77 11.45 6.02
C LYS A 208 -19.69 10.93 7.14
N ARG A 209 -20.18 11.82 7.99
CA ARG A 209 -21.12 11.52 9.08
C ARG A 209 -22.25 12.54 9.09
N VAL A 210 -23.44 12.08 9.47
CA VAL A 210 -24.63 12.95 9.60
C VAL A 210 -24.79 13.31 11.06
N LEU A 211 -24.93 14.60 11.35
CA LEU A 211 -25.18 15.08 12.71
C LEU A 211 -26.62 14.78 13.14
N SER A 212 -26.78 14.35 14.39
CA SER A 212 -28.09 14.16 15.01
C SER A 212 -28.76 15.51 15.31
N LYS A 213 -30.01 15.47 15.79
CA LYS A 213 -30.72 16.66 16.32
C LYS A 213 -29.96 17.33 17.46
N ASN A 214 -29.16 16.56 18.20
CA ASN A 214 -28.35 17.01 19.33
C ASN A 214 -26.90 17.32 18.91
N LEU A 215 -26.63 17.41 17.60
CA LEU A 215 -25.30 17.68 17.04
C LEU A 215 -24.25 16.63 17.45
N THR A 216 -24.69 15.39 17.58
CA THR A 216 -23.81 14.24 17.86
C THR A 216 -23.63 13.38 16.61
N PHE A 217 -22.48 12.71 16.51
CA PHE A 217 -22.23 11.69 15.50
C PHE A 217 -21.41 10.54 16.09
N GLN A 218 -21.54 9.36 15.49
CA GLN A 218 -20.71 8.21 15.82
C GLN A 218 -19.56 8.07 14.83
N TYR A 219 -18.37 7.86 15.36
CA TYR A 219 -17.20 7.52 14.55
C TYR A 219 -16.41 6.42 15.25
N LYS A 220 -16.16 5.34 14.49
CA LYS A 220 -15.69 4.06 15.03
C LYS A 220 -16.59 3.62 16.20
N SER A 221 -16.04 3.45 17.39
CA SER A 221 -16.77 3.03 18.58
C SER A 221 -17.23 4.19 19.47
N SER A 222 -16.77 5.41 19.22
CA SER A 222 -17.03 6.55 20.10
C SER A 222 -18.10 7.48 19.54
N ALA A 223 -18.82 8.15 20.45
CA ALA A 223 -19.75 9.21 20.10
C ALA A 223 -19.11 10.58 20.37
N PHE A 224 -19.27 11.49 19.43
CA PHE A 224 -18.70 12.83 19.44
C PHE A 224 -19.83 13.86 19.37
N GLN A 225 -19.66 14.99 20.05
CA GLN A 225 -20.60 16.10 20.06
C GLN A 225 -19.92 17.37 19.54
N ILE A 226 -20.58 18.10 18.64
CA ILE A 226 -20.07 19.37 18.12
C ILE A 226 -20.27 20.47 19.14
N ARG A 227 -19.20 21.21 19.44
CA ARG A 227 -19.26 22.47 20.19
C ARG A 227 -19.46 23.61 19.19
N SER A 228 -20.65 24.20 19.15
CA SER A 228 -20.89 25.42 18.37
C SER A 228 -21.27 26.57 19.30
N GLU A 229 -20.51 27.66 19.27
CA GLU A 229 -20.93 28.94 19.84
C GLU A 229 -21.91 29.61 18.84
N GLY A 230 -23.23 29.41 19.02
CA GLY A 230 -24.25 30.08 18.20
C GLY A 230 -25.41 29.20 17.71
N ARG A 231 -26.00 29.54 16.55
CA ARG A 231 -27.24 28.94 15.99
C ARG A 231 -27.04 27.48 15.54
N GLY A 232 -26.84 26.56 16.48
CA GLY A 232 -26.67 25.12 16.26
C GLY A 232 -27.83 24.44 15.50
N TYR A 233 -28.98 25.10 15.34
CA TYR A 233 -30.09 24.59 14.52
C TYR A 233 -29.72 24.34 13.05
N ARG A 234 -28.80 25.13 12.46
CA ARG A 234 -28.39 24.96 11.05
C ARG A 234 -27.51 23.74 10.81
N LEU A 235 -26.87 23.21 11.86
CA LEU A 235 -26.00 22.04 11.79
C LEU A 235 -26.77 20.72 12.01
N ARG A 236 -28.04 20.78 12.41
CA ARG A 236 -28.84 19.56 12.61
C ARG A 236 -29.03 18.83 11.28
N HIS A 237 -28.78 17.53 11.27
CA HIS A 237 -28.87 16.67 10.07
C HIS A 237 -27.91 17.07 8.95
N SER A 238 -26.95 17.97 9.21
CA SER A 238 -25.95 18.31 8.23
C SER A 238 -24.88 17.20 8.14
N VAL A 239 -24.27 17.10 6.97
CA VAL A 239 -23.16 16.17 6.74
C VAL A 239 -21.86 16.86 7.13
N VAL A 240 -21.10 16.23 8.01
CA VAL A 240 -19.75 16.63 8.39
C VAL A 240 -18.74 15.61 7.86
N THR A 241 -17.52 16.07 7.60
CA THR A 241 -16.39 15.23 7.23
C THR A 241 -15.49 15.07 8.44
N VAL A 242 -15.37 13.85 8.94
CA VAL A 242 -14.41 13.49 9.99
C VAL A 242 -13.09 13.17 9.32
N CYS A 243 -12.03 13.90 9.68
CA CYS A 243 -10.66 13.71 9.24
C CYS A 243 -9.85 13.10 10.39
N GLU A 244 -9.34 11.88 10.21
CA GLU A 244 -8.48 11.22 11.18
C GLU A 244 -7.05 11.10 10.62
N SER A 245 -6.11 11.76 11.29
CA SER A 245 -4.68 11.62 11.04
C SER A 245 -4.22 10.19 11.37
N PHE A 246 -3.15 9.72 10.73
CA PHE A 246 -2.54 8.43 11.06
C PHE A 246 -1.91 8.36 12.46
N ASN A 247 -1.81 9.49 13.15
CA ASN A 247 -1.43 9.55 14.57
C ASN A 247 -2.64 9.48 15.52
N GLY A 248 -3.87 9.34 14.98
CA GLY A 248 -5.11 9.25 15.75
C GLY A 248 -5.78 10.59 16.08
N GLU A 249 -5.19 11.72 15.66
CA GLU A 249 -5.81 13.04 15.83
C GLU A 249 -7.05 13.17 14.94
N ILE A 250 -8.17 13.60 15.54
CA ILE A 250 -9.45 13.77 14.84
C ILE A 250 -9.77 15.25 14.69
N LYS A 251 -10.09 15.66 13.48
CA LYS A 251 -10.65 16.97 13.15
C LYS A 251 -11.97 16.80 12.41
N VAL A 252 -12.92 17.70 12.64
CA VAL A 252 -14.25 17.63 12.03
C VAL A 252 -14.46 18.87 11.18
N LEU A 253 -14.79 18.67 9.91
CA LEU A 253 -15.00 19.74 8.95
C LEU A 253 -16.48 19.82 8.56
N TYR A 254 -16.99 21.05 8.49
CA TYR A 254 -18.28 21.37 7.90
C TYR A 254 -18.10 22.49 6.88
N ASP A 255 -18.47 22.24 5.63
CA ASP A 255 -18.33 23.20 4.52
C ASP A 255 -16.91 23.81 4.43
N GLY A 256 -15.89 22.95 4.56
CA GLY A 256 -14.47 23.33 4.55
C GLY A 256 -13.94 23.97 5.83
N LYS A 257 -14.77 24.23 6.84
CA LYS A 257 -14.35 24.86 8.11
C LYS A 257 -14.26 23.86 9.25
N ALA A 258 -13.19 23.96 10.04
CA ALA A 258 -13.02 23.16 11.24
C ALA A 258 -14.07 23.52 12.30
N LEU A 259 -14.67 22.49 12.89
CA LEU A 259 -15.61 22.60 14.00
C LEU A 259 -14.95 22.08 15.28
N GLY A 260 -15.21 22.78 16.38
CA GLY A 260 -14.89 22.28 17.71
C GLY A 260 -15.75 21.06 18.04
N TRP A 261 -15.18 20.07 18.70
CA TRP A 261 -15.88 18.86 19.11
C TRP A 261 -15.40 18.40 20.49
N GLU A 262 -16.24 17.63 21.17
CA GLU A 262 -15.90 16.92 22.38
C GLU A 262 -16.28 15.45 22.26
N LYS A 263 -15.50 14.58 22.90
CA LYS A 263 -15.82 13.16 23.00
C LYS A 263 -16.91 13.01 24.06
N TYR A 264 -18.08 12.52 23.66
CA TYR A 264 -19.25 12.45 24.53
C TYR A 264 -19.37 11.07 25.21
N VAL A 265 -19.11 9.98 24.49
CA VAL A 265 -19.12 8.61 25.03
C VAL A 265 -17.95 7.82 24.48
N ASP A 266 -17.20 7.18 25.38
CA ASP A 266 -16.21 6.16 25.03
C ASP A 266 -16.90 4.83 24.71
N GLY A 267 -16.65 4.31 23.52
CA GLY A 267 -16.85 2.90 23.23
C GLY A 267 -15.52 2.14 23.26
N PRO A 268 -15.56 0.80 23.26
CA PRO A 268 -14.35 -0.01 23.28
C PRO A 268 -13.44 0.33 22.10
N GLU A 269 -12.12 0.24 22.26
CA GLU A 269 -11.21 0.56 21.15
C GLU A 269 -11.59 -0.23 19.90
N PRO A 270 -11.74 0.44 18.75
CA PRO A 270 -12.08 -0.23 17.51
C PRO A 270 -10.93 -1.16 17.14
N ILE A 271 -11.25 -2.40 16.81
CA ILE A 271 -10.27 -3.33 16.25
C ILE A 271 -9.68 -2.65 15.00
N PRO A 272 -8.34 -2.51 14.89
CA PRO A 272 -7.73 -1.96 13.69
C PRO A 272 -8.29 -2.68 12.46
N LEU A 273 -8.83 -1.93 11.51
CA LEU A 273 -9.20 -2.46 10.20
C LEU A 273 -7.88 -2.83 9.52
N ASP A 274 -7.52 -4.10 9.60
CA ASP A 274 -6.43 -4.65 8.80
C ASP A 274 -6.83 -4.52 7.32
N ASP A 275 -5.96 -3.92 6.50
CA ASP A 275 -6.14 -4.00 5.06
C ASP A 275 -5.86 -5.45 4.61
N GLU A 276 -6.42 -5.89 3.48
CA GLU A 276 -6.31 -7.29 3.03
C GLU A 276 -4.86 -7.80 3.02
N LYS A 277 -3.89 -6.91 2.79
CA LYS A 277 -2.47 -7.23 2.80
C LYS A 277 -1.84 -7.25 4.20
N SER A 278 -2.25 -6.39 5.12
CA SER A 278 -1.79 -6.45 6.52
C SER A 278 -2.31 -7.72 7.20
N VAL A 279 -3.47 -8.24 6.80
CA VAL A 279 -3.94 -9.58 7.22
C VAL A 279 -2.99 -10.67 6.69
N HIS A 280 -2.68 -10.66 5.40
CA HIS A 280 -1.77 -11.65 4.80
C HIS A 280 -0.39 -11.63 5.47
N GLU A 281 0.14 -10.44 5.73
CA GLU A 281 1.43 -10.27 6.39
C GLU A 281 1.37 -10.67 7.87
N ARG A 282 0.32 -10.31 8.61
CA ARG A 282 0.11 -10.80 9.98
C ARG A 282 0.05 -12.32 10.04
N VAL A 283 -0.61 -12.96 9.06
CA VAL A 283 -0.67 -14.41 8.95
C VAL A 283 0.69 -15.01 8.57
N ASP A 284 1.44 -14.37 7.67
CA ASP A 284 2.76 -14.85 7.26
C ASP A 284 3.83 -14.64 8.35
N ASN A 285 3.78 -13.53 9.09
CA ASN A 285 4.57 -13.27 10.29
C ASN A 285 4.18 -14.25 11.41
N ALA A 286 2.88 -14.46 11.66
CA ALA A 286 2.42 -15.49 12.59
C ALA A 286 2.88 -16.89 12.15
N ARG A 287 2.87 -17.21 10.85
CA ARG A 287 3.43 -18.48 10.32
C ARG A 287 4.92 -18.58 10.55
N PHE A 288 5.67 -17.50 10.38
CA PHE A 288 7.11 -17.45 10.62
C PHE A 288 7.43 -17.65 12.11
N ASP A 289 6.68 -16.98 12.98
CA ASP A 289 6.78 -17.14 14.44
C ASP A 289 6.35 -18.55 14.88
N LEU A 290 5.30 -19.10 14.28
CA LEU A 290 4.83 -20.49 14.50
C LEU A 290 5.80 -21.55 13.95
N ARG A 291 6.66 -21.22 12.97
CA ARG A 291 7.75 -22.14 12.54
C ARG A 291 8.77 -22.35 13.65
N SER A 292 8.95 -21.39 14.56
CA SER A 292 9.81 -21.52 15.74
C SER A 292 9.09 -22.18 16.93
N LYS A 293 7.75 -22.14 16.93
CA LYS A 293 6.90 -22.59 18.03
C LYS A 293 5.69 -23.33 17.47
N PHE A 294 5.86 -24.65 17.36
CA PHE A 294 4.89 -25.69 17.71
C PHE A 294 4.38 -26.65 16.62
N TYR A 295 4.49 -27.93 16.96
CA TYR A 295 3.31 -28.77 17.13
C TYR A 295 2.84 -28.63 18.60
N VAL A 296 1.67 -28.03 18.87
CA VAL A 296 1.04 -28.06 20.20
C VAL A 296 0.08 -29.24 20.17
N LYS A 297 0.38 -30.31 20.92
CA LYS A 297 -0.61 -31.36 21.15
C LYS A 297 -1.71 -30.77 22.04
N PRO A 298 -2.99 -30.77 21.61
CA PRO A 298 -4.09 -30.38 22.49
C PRO A 298 -4.08 -31.22 23.78
N LYS A 299 -4.50 -30.64 24.90
CA LYS A 299 -4.63 -31.40 26.16
C LYS A 299 -5.61 -32.55 25.98
N ALA A 300 -5.40 -33.63 26.75
CA ALA A 300 -6.12 -34.88 26.59
C ALA A 300 -7.64 -34.78 26.86
N ASP A 301 -8.07 -33.72 27.54
CA ASP A 301 -9.44 -33.40 27.94
C ASP A 301 -10.18 -32.48 26.94
N HIS A 302 -9.56 -32.16 25.79
CA HIS A 302 -10.18 -31.22 24.85
C HIS A 302 -11.46 -31.79 24.20
N PRO A 303 -12.59 -31.05 24.15
CA PRO A 303 -13.91 -31.53 23.72
C PRO A 303 -14.02 -32.24 22.35
N TRP A 304 -13.07 -32.03 21.42
CA TRP A 304 -13.08 -32.71 20.10
C TRP A 304 -12.19 -33.97 20.05
N LEU A 305 -11.45 -34.30 21.11
CA LEU A 305 -10.75 -35.58 21.29
C LEU A 305 -11.76 -36.65 21.75
N THR A 306 -12.72 -36.97 20.89
CA THR A 306 -13.65 -38.09 21.11
C THR A 306 -12.93 -39.43 20.93
N ARG A 307 -13.41 -40.50 21.59
CA ARG A 307 -12.82 -41.87 21.63
C ARG A 307 -12.33 -42.45 20.28
N ARG A 308 -12.76 -41.93 19.13
CA ARG A 308 -12.28 -42.34 17.80
C ARG A 308 -10.82 -41.95 17.50
N THR A 309 -10.26 -40.93 18.14
CA THR A 309 -8.83 -40.55 18.00
C THR A 309 -7.91 -41.25 18.98
N GLN A 310 -8.42 -42.16 19.82
CA GLN A 310 -7.63 -43.02 20.70
C GLN A 310 -7.19 -44.34 20.04
N SER A 311 -7.39 -44.51 18.73
CA SER A 311 -6.71 -45.61 18.02
C SER A 311 -5.23 -45.27 17.94
N ASN A 312 -4.39 -46.20 18.42
CA ASN A 312 -2.97 -46.01 18.67
C ASN A 312 -2.11 -45.89 17.38
N GLN A 313 -2.71 -45.47 16.26
CA GLN A 313 -1.96 -45.14 15.06
C GLN A 313 -1.41 -43.73 15.23
N GLN A 314 -0.09 -43.63 15.44
CA GLN A 314 0.66 -42.38 15.41
C GLN A 314 0.27 -41.58 14.16
N VAL A 315 -0.60 -40.59 14.31
CA VAL A 315 -0.87 -39.59 13.27
C VAL A 315 0.42 -38.79 13.14
N LYS A 316 1.24 -39.14 12.14
CA LYS A 316 2.44 -38.37 11.82
C LYS A 316 2.00 -36.96 11.43
N PRO A 317 2.69 -35.92 11.91
CA PRO A 317 2.39 -34.55 11.52
C PRO A 317 2.44 -34.41 9.98
N PRO A 318 1.62 -33.52 9.39
CA PRO A 318 1.64 -33.30 7.95
C PRO A 318 3.06 -32.94 7.51
N LYS A 319 3.60 -33.71 6.55
CA LYS A 319 4.88 -33.37 5.92
C LYS A 319 4.69 -32.09 5.13
N LEU A 320 5.23 -30.99 5.63
CA LEU A 320 5.35 -29.75 4.86
C LEU A 320 6.24 -30.01 3.63
N PRO A 321 5.96 -29.37 2.48
CA PRO A 321 6.80 -29.50 1.31
C PRO A 321 8.23 -29.07 1.66
N ARG A 322 9.19 -29.95 1.39
CA ARG A 322 10.62 -29.62 1.54
C ARG A 322 10.96 -28.50 0.57
N LYS A 323 11.82 -27.57 1.02
CA LYS A 323 12.52 -26.59 0.18
C LYS A 323 13.03 -27.34 -1.07
N LYS A 324 12.67 -26.90 -2.28
CA LYS A 324 13.44 -27.29 -3.47
C LYS A 324 14.85 -26.77 -3.20
N ALA A 325 15.82 -27.68 -3.11
CA ALA A 325 17.22 -27.30 -3.04
C ALA A 325 17.53 -26.41 -4.25
N ASP A 326 18.27 -25.33 -4.00
CA ASP A 326 18.90 -24.55 -5.07
C ASP A 326 19.72 -25.52 -5.94
N PRO A 327 19.58 -25.49 -7.27
CA PRO A 327 20.35 -26.35 -8.15
C PRO A 327 21.83 -25.97 -8.27
N ASP A 328 22.38 -25.07 -7.45
CA ASP A 328 23.73 -24.52 -7.60
C ASP A 328 24.68 -24.78 -6.41
N LYS A 329 24.49 -25.90 -5.71
CA LYS A 329 25.56 -26.48 -4.88
C LYS A 329 25.66 -27.99 -5.09
N MET A 330 26.26 -28.35 -6.22
CA MET A 330 26.99 -29.59 -6.44
C MET A 330 28.27 -29.23 -7.21
N ASP A 331 29.31 -28.84 -6.49
CA ASP A 331 30.53 -29.63 -6.27
C ASP A 331 31.47 -28.89 -5.30
#